data_AF-X7EJT4-F1
#
_entry.id   AF-X7EJT4-F1
#
_cell.length_a   1.000
_cell.length_b   1.000
_cell.length_c   1.000
_cell.angle_alpha   90.00
_cell.angle_beta   90.00
_cell.angle_gamma   90.00
#
_symmetry.space_group_name_H-M   'P 1'
#
loop_
_entity.id
_entity.type
_entity.pdbx_description
1 polymer ?
#
loop_
_entity_poly.entity_id
_entity_poly.type
_entity_poly.pdbx_seq_one_letter_code
_entity_poly.pdbx_strand_id
1 'polypeptide(L)'
;MRARPQNAADLDARYREALRLIDAGRWDEARAMLTRLAMEAPKSPEIPVQLARLAGYAGDTAARIRFTDRALALKPSEPALLDAAIAAHSVAGDHGAVLALHDRRIAVAKTPLHAATDKALYLQHTGRFAEAEELVRDLIDRNPCEGVLYRTLYATLRVSEDDPTLPRLERLLARSDAPDQSRLNAHFAMAKALEDMGRHGEVFANLDTANDLQGAAAPYDHAATLREHAAFRAAQADADLSPLPGMSDPRPVFVIGPPRSGTTLAERILGAHPGVTAGGELAHALKLVWQGFVKGDKVAPLRELRPPALQALGRNYLARVRADTGAARGVVTDKSIQSHLCIGFLARALPGARFVSIRRDPRDTALSIYKNHFRTGTHRYSTDLRDIALSIQAHRDSMAFWAERLPDRLIEITYEDLVSDPGTTAPKLAAAAGLDFAPESLDFHRSESTVRTLSVAQARAPLHAGRKEAWRRYETELQPFIDAWGDRPWD
;
A
#
# COMPACT_ATOMS: atom_id res chain seq x y z
N MET A 1 19.47 21.29 49.38
CA MET A 1 18.39 22.01 48.68
C MET A 1 18.39 21.60 47.21
N ARG A 2 17.36 20.85 46.77
CA ARG A 2 17.23 20.38 45.37
C ARG A 2 16.75 21.53 44.48
N ALA A 3 17.64 22.06 43.64
CA ALA A 3 17.26 22.94 42.53
C ALA A 3 16.62 22.12 41.39
N ARG A 4 15.36 21.70 41.55
CA ARG A 4 14.51 21.15 40.48
C ARG A 4 13.06 21.48 40.78
N PRO A 5 12.54 22.58 40.21
CA PRO A 5 11.36 22.44 39.34
C PRO A 5 11.31 23.37 38.10
N GLN A 6 12.06 24.48 38.07
CA GLN A 6 11.83 25.57 37.10
C GLN A 6 12.43 25.29 35.70
N ASN A 7 13.56 24.58 35.63
CA ASN A 7 14.21 24.22 34.36
C ASN A 7 13.49 23.07 33.62
N ALA A 8 12.92 22.10 34.37
CA ALA A 8 12.21 20.98 33.75
C ALA A 8 10.85 21.41 33.17
N ALA A 9 10.09 22.25 33.90
CA ALA A 9 8.82 22.77 33.42
C ALA A 9 8.97 23.65 32.18
N ASP A 10 10.08 24.40 32.07
CA ASP A 10 10.41 25.21 30.90
C ASP A 10 10.75 24.34 29.68
N LEU A 11 11.56 23.28 29.86
CA LEU A 11 11.86 22.31 28.80
C LEU A 11 10.58 21.63 28.28
N ASP A 12 9.68 21.21 29.17
CA ASP A 12 8.41 20.58 28.80
C ASP A 12 7.45 21.55 28.09
N ALA A 13 7.45 22.84 28.47
CA ALA A 13 6.66 23.87 27.81
C ALA A 13 7.18 24.11 26.38
N ARG A 14 8.49 24.27 26.20
CA ARG A 14 9.13 24.43 24.89
C ARG A 14 8.96 23.19 24.02
N TYR A 15 9.05 21.97 24.57
CA TYR A 15 8.78 20.76 23.82
C TYR A 15 7.33 20.70 23.31
N ARG A 16 6.35 21.02 24.18
CA ARG A 16 4.93 21.10 23.77
C ARG A 16 4.67 22.17 22.72
N GLU A 17 5.38 23.30 22.77
CA GLU A 17 5.31 24.31 21.72
C GLU A 17 5.88 23.81 20.40
N ALA A 18 7.02 23.09 20.42
CA ALA A 18 7.55 22.47 19.23
C ALA A 18 6.54 21.51 18.58
N LEU A 19 5.82 20.70 19.37
CA LEU A 19 4.77 19.82 18.85
C LEU A 19 3.62 20.61 18.20
N ARG A 20 3.18 21.72 18.81
CA ARG A 20 2.16 22.60 18.20
C ARG A 20 2.63 23.20 16.87
N LEU A 21 3.91 23.58 16.79
CA LEU A 21 4.50 24.07 15.54
C LEU A 21 4.52 22.98 14.46
N ILE A 22 4.79 21.72 14.82
CA ILE A 22 4.71 20.58 13.89
C ILE A 22 3.28 20.43 13.35
N ASP A 23 2.28 20.43 14.24
CA ASP A 23 0.87 20.26 13.89
C ASP A 23 0.33 21.44 13.06
N ALA A 24 0.85 22.64 13.29
CA ALA A 24 0.55 23.84 12.51
C ALA A 24 1.28 23.89 11.15
N GLY A 25 2.17 22.93 10.86
CA GLY A 25 2.95 22.90 9.61
C GLY A 25 4.16 23.85 9.61
N ARG A 26 4.53 24.45 10.75
CA ARG A 26 5.67 25.36 10.92
C ARG A 26 6.95 24.57 11.25
N TRP A 27 7.33 23.68 10.32
CA TRP A 27 8.36 22.65 10.54
C TRP A 27 9.77 23.20 10.76
N ASP A 28 10.13 24.30 10.10
CA ASP A 28 11.46 24.90 10.25
C ASP A 28 11.66 25.49 11.65
N GLU A 29 10.63 26.15 12.19
CA GLU A 29 10.63 26.69 13.54
C GLU A 29 10.62 25.58 14.59
N ALA A 30 9.81 24.54 14.39
CA ALA A 30 9.81 23.36 15.24
C ALA A 30 11.20 22.69 15.27
N ARG A 31 11.86 22.54 14.11
CA ARG A 31 13.19 21.95 14.01
C ARG A 31 14.22 22.79 14.75
N ALA A 32 14.24 24.12 14.56
CA ALA A 32 15.15 25.01 15.26
C ALA A 32 14.98 24.92 16.79
N MET A 33 13.74 24.86 17.26
CA MET A 33 13.43 24.70 18.69
C MET A 33 13.90 23.33 19.23
N LEU A 34 13.59 22.24 18.53
CA LEU A 34 13.98 20.88 18.91
C LEU A 34 15.50 20.68 18.91
N THR A 35 16.22 21.33 17.99
CA THR A 35 17.69 21.28 17.96
C THR A 35 18.30 21.91 19.22
N ARG A 36 17.76 23.04 19.70
CA ARG A 36 18.22 23.65 20.97
C ARG A 36 17.87 22.75 22.16
N LEU A 37 16.64 22.23 22.20
CA LEU A 37 16.21 21.30 23.25
C LEU A 37 17.08 20.05 23.30
N ALA A 38 17.56 19.54 22.16
CA ALA A 38 18.45 18.38 22.11
C ALA A 38 19.81 18.64 22.80
N MET A 39 20.30 19.88 22.77
CA MET A 39 21.54 20.27 23.47
C MET A 39 21.32 20.39 24.99
N GLU A 40 20.17 20.89 25.40
CA GLU A 40 19.82 21.10 26.82
C GLU A 40 19.37 19.81 27.52
N ALA A 41 18.77 18.88 26.77
CA ALA A 41 18.25 17.59 27.26
C ALA A 41 18.75 16.39 26.43
N PRO A 42 20.08 16.12 26.39
CA PRO A 42 20.68 15.14 25.47
C PRO A 42 20.32 13.67 25.76
N LYS A 43 19.65 13.40 26.89
CA LYS A 43 19.18 12.08 27.30
C LYS A 43 17.68 11.84 27.04
N SER A 44 16.95 12.83 26.50
CA SER A 44 15.55 12.62 26.10
C SER A 44 15.48 11.90 24.76
N PRO A 45 14.84 10.71 24.68
CA PRO A 45 14.59 10.04 23.40
C PRO A 45 13.45 10.68 22.59
N GLU A 46 12.57 11.47 23.21
CA GLU A 46 11.40 12.06 22.56
C GLU A 46 11.77 13.19 21.59
N ILE A 47 12.87 13.92 21.86
CA ILE A 47 13.39 14.98 20.98
C ILE A 47 13.94 14.42 19.66
N PRO A 48 14.87 13.46 19.64
CA PRO A 48 15.36 12.87 18.39
C PRO A 48 14.25 12.18 17.58
N VAL A 49 13.20 11.64 18.21
CA VAL A 49 12.02 11.13 17.49
C VAL A 49 11.34 12.23 16.66
N GLN A 50 11.11 13.41 17.23
CA GLN A 50 10.49 14.51 16.48
C GLN A 50 11.43 15.10 15.43
N LEU A 51 12.73 15.17 15.70
CA LEU A 51 13.73 15.57 14.69
C LEU A 51 13.79 14.58 13.52
N ALA A 52 13.70 13.28 13.78
CA ALA A 52 13.62 12.25 12.74
C ALA A 52 12.36 12.40 11.89
N ARG A 53 11.20 12.68 12.52
CA ARG A 53 9.94 12.95 11.82
C ARG A 53 10.06 14.16 10.88
N LEU A 54 10.63 15.26 11.36
CA LEU A 54 10.84 16.47 10.56
C LEU A 54 11.87 16.28 9.44
N ALA A 55 12.92 15.49 9.68
CA ALA A 55 13.86 15.09 8.63
C ALA A 55 13.17 14.26 7.54
N GLY A 56 12.28 13.33 7.92
CA GLY A 56 11.43 12.59 6.98
C GLY A 56 10.54 13.51 6.13
N TYR A 57 9.88 14.51 6.74
CA TYR A 57 9.07 15.49 6.01
C TYR A 57 9.87 16.34 5.02
N ALA A 58 11.15 16.54 5.30
CA ALA A 58 12.08 17.22 4.39
C ALA A 58 12.64 16.30 3.29
N GLY A 59 12.44 14.98 3.38
CA GLY A 59 13.10 14.00 2.52
C GLY A 59 14.60 13.81 2.84
N ASP A 60 15.06 14.26 4.01
CA ASP A 60 16.44 14.08 4.47
C ASP A 60 16.57 12.71 5.15
N THR A 61 16.73 11.67 4.32
CA THR A 61 16.85 10.27 4.77
C THR A 61 18.05 10.07 5.70
N ALA A 62 19.18 10.73 5.43
CA ALA A 62 20.39 10.61 6.25
C ALA A 62 20.19 11.20 7.65
N ALA A 63 19.60 12.39 7.76
CA ALA A 63 19.29 12.97 9.07
C ALA A 63 18.21 12.17 9.80
N ARG A 64 17.20 11.66 9.09
CA ARG A 64 16.17 10.79 9.67
C ARG A 64 16.78 9.55 10.32
N ILE A 65 17.67 8.85 9.62
CA ILE A 65 18.38 7.68 10.17
C ILE A 65 19.16 8.08 11.42
N ARG A 66 20.01 9.11 11.32
CA ARG A 66 20.85 9.57 12.44
C ARG A 66 20.02 9.87 13.70
N PHE A 67 18.90 10.57 13.56
CA PHE A 67 18.04 10.89 14.70
C PHE A 67 17.26 9.67 15.20
N THR A 68 16.80 8.79 14.31
CA THR A 68 16.11 7.56 14.70
C THR A 68 17.02 6.62 15.47
N ASP A 69 18.24 6.40 14.98
CA ASP A 69 19.24 5.57 15.64
C ASP A 69 19.68 6.17 16.98
N ARG A 70 19.76 7.50 17.07
CA ARG A 70 20.00 8.18 18.36
C ARG A 70 18.88 7.92 19.37
N ALA A 71 17.62 8.02 18.94
CA ALA A 71 16.48 7.71 19.80
C ALA A 71 16.51 6.23 20.24
N LEU A 72 16.76 5.31 19.30
CA LEU A 72 16.86 3.88 19.58
C LEU A 72 18.03 3.56 20.52
N ALA A 73 19.18 4.22 20.40
CA ALA A 73 20.30 4.04 21.32
C ALA A 73 19.95 4.45 22.77
N LEU A 74 19.04 5.42 22.95
CA LEU A 74 18.56 5.86 24.27
C LEU A 74 17.50 4.91 24.86
N LYS A 75 16.72 4.21 24.01
CA LYS A 75 15.74 3.19 24.40
C LYS A 75 15.83 1.94 23.49
N PRO A 76 16.85 1.08 23.66
CA PRO A 76 17.22 0.03 22.68
C PRO A 76 16.19 -1.07 22.43
N SER A 77 15.25 -1.26 23.36
CA SER A 77 14.22 -2.30 23.33
C SER A 77 12.82 -1.74 23.10
N GLU A 78 12.68 -0.43 22.84
CA GLU A 78 11.37 0.20 22.61
C GLU A 78 10.84 -0.20 21.22
N PRO A 79 9.71 -0.96 21.14
CA PRO A 79 9.22 -1.50 19.87
C PRO A 79 8.95 -0.43 18.83
N ALA A 80 8.35 0.71 19.23
CA ALA A 80 8.05 1.81 18.32
C ALA A 80 9.31 2.44 17.69
N LEU A 81 10.45 2.42 18.40
CA LEU A 81 11.72 2.92 17.86
C LEU A 81 12.39 1.91 16.95
N LEU A 82 12.24 0.61 17.21
CA LEU A 82 12.69 -0.43 16.29
C LEU A 82 11.91 -0.37 14.98
N ASP A 83 10.59 -0.21 15.02
CA ASP A 83 9.77 -0.07 13.80
C ASP A 83 10.11 1.21 13.04
N ALA A 84 10.34 2.32 13.75
CA ALA A 84 10.78 3.58 13.13
C ALA A 84 12.16 3.44 12.45
N ALA A 85 13.09 2.72 13.07
CA ALA A 85 14.42 2.43 12.51
C ALA A 85 14.32 1.53 11.29
N ILE A 86 13.55 0.43 11.36
CA ILE A 86 13.28 -0.46 10.22
C ILE A 86 12.73 0.36 9.05
N ALA A 87 11.74 1.23 9.30
CA ALA A 87 11.18 2.08 8.26
C ALA A 87 12.19 3.08 7.68
N ALA A 88 13.03 3.71 8.51
CA ALA A 88 14.03 4.67 8.05
C ALA A 88 15.13 4.02 7.20
N HIS A 89 15.68 2.90 7.68
CA HIS A 89 16.70 2.14 6.96
C HIS A 89 16.14 1.46 5.70
N SER A 90 14.86 1.05 5.70
CA SER A 90 14.19 0.53 4.50
C SER A 90 14.10 1.58 3.39
N VAL A 91 13.79 2.84 3.75
CA VAL A 91 13.75 3.95 2.77
C VAL A 91 15.14 4.25 2.20
N ALA A 92 16.20 4.06 2.99
CA ALA A 92 17.57 4.22 2.52
C ALA A 92 18.11 3.02 1.71
N GLY A 93 17.36 1.91 1.62
CA GLY A 93 17.82 0.69 0.96
C GLY A 93 18.92 -0.07 1.71
N ASP A 94 19.13 0.21 3.00
CA ASP A 94 20.12 -0.51 3.81
C ASP A 94 19.56 -1.86 4.27
N HIS A 95 19.55 -2.83 3.35
CA HIS A 95 18.97 -4.14 3.59
C HIS A 95 19.66 -4.90 4.74
N GLY A 96 20.97 -4.67 4.94
CA GLY A 96 21.72 -5.27 6.04
C GLY A 96 21.25 -4.76 7.40
N ALA A 97 21.17 -3.43 7.55
CA ALA A 97 20.67 -2.82 8.79
C ALA A 97 19.22 -3.22 9.08
N VAL A 98 18.35 -3.26 8.06
CA VAL A 98 16.94 -3.64 8.25
C VAL A 98 16.82 -5.07 8.77
N LEU A 99 17.55 -6.04 8.23
CA LEU A 99 17.49 -7.41 8.72
C LEU A 99 18.01 -7.55 10.16
N ALA A 100 19.12 -6.87 10.50
CA ALA A 100 19.62 -6.84 11.87
C ALA A 100 18.61 -6.20 12.84
N LEU A 101 17.87 -5.18 12.41
CA LEU A 101 16.80 -4.56 13.20
C LEU A 101 15.60 -5.49 13.36
N HIS A 102 15.23 -6.26 12.33
CA HIS A 102 14.22 -7.32 12.45
C HIS A 102 14.63 -8.39 13.46
N ASP A 103 15.90 -8.82 13.48
CA ASP A 103 16.41 -9.79 14.45
C ASP A 103 16.31 -9.25 15.88
N ARG A 104 16.71 -7.99 16.09
CA ARG A 104 16.51 -7.31 17.38
C ARG A 104 15.05 -7.23 17.77
N ARG A 105 14.16 -6.93 16.82
CA ARG A 105 12.71 -6.85 17.07
C ARG A 105 12.14 -8.21 17.47
N ILE A 106 12.55 -9.30 16.83
CA ILE A 106 12.16 -10.67 17.21
C ILE A 106 12.62 -10.97 18.64
N ALA A 107 13.87 -10.62 18.99
CA ALA A 107 14.43 -10.90 20.31
C ALA A 107 13.71 -10.20 21.48
N VAL A 108 13.09 -9.04 21.24
CA VAL A 108 12.37 -8.27 22.28
C VAL A 108 10.85 -8.36 22.17
N ALA A 109 10.32 -9.02 21.14
CA ALA A 109 8.88 -9.07 20.87
C ALA A 109 8.14 -9.92 21.90
N LYS A 110 6.99 -9.42 22.37
CA LYS A 110 6.01 -10.23 23.14
C LYS A 110 5.38 -11.32 22.28
N THR A 111 5.34 -11.11 20.96
CA THR A 111 4.80 -12.03 19.96
C THR A 111 5.87 -12.32 18.89
N PRO A 112 6.87 -13.17 19.18
CA PRO A 112 8.01 -13.41 18.30
C PRO A 112 7.62 -13.93 16.91
N LEU A 113 6.56 -14.75 16.83
CA LEU A 113 6.06 -15.30 15.57
C LEU A 113 5.64 -14.22 14.57
N HIS A 114 4.89 -13.21 15.02
CA HIS A 114 4.46 -12.11 14.15
C HIS A 114 5.67 -11.29 13.66
N ALA A 115 6.60 -10.97 14.57
CA ALA A 115 7.82 -10.24 14.22
C ALA A 115 8.71 -11.01 13.22
N ALA A 116 8.76 -12.35 13.32
CA ALA A 116 9.49 -13.22 12.41
C ALA A 116 8.78 -13.37 11.04
N THR A 117 7.44 -13.43 11.03
CA THR A 117 6.65 -13.45 9.79
C THR A 117 6.86 -12.17 8.99
N ASP A 118 6.91 -11.01 9.65
CA ASP A 118 7.24 -9.74 9.00
C ASP A 118 8.66 -9.71 8.41
N LYS A 119 9.65 -10.35 9.06
CA LYS A 119 11.01 -10.49 8.51
C LYS A 119 10.96 -11.32 7.22
N ALA A 120 10.20 -12.41 7.21
CA ALA A 120 9.99 -13.22 6.01
C ALA A 120 9.32 -12.43 4.88
N LEU A 121 8.28 -11.65 5.19
CA LEU A 121 7.64 -10.76 4.21
C LEU A 121 8.61 -9.71 3.66
N TYR A 122 9.48 -9.15 4.50
CA TYR A 122 10.52 -8.22 4.04
C TYR A 122 11.52 -8.88 3.09
N LEU A 123 11.97 -10.10 3.41
CA LEU A 123 12.84 -10.91 2.52
C LEU A 123 12.14 -11.16 1.17
N GLN A 124 10.84 -11.49 1.16
CA GLN A 124 10.08 -11.67 -0.07
C GLN A 124 9.98 -10.36 -0.89
N HIS A 125 9.64 -9.24 -0.24
CA HIS A 125 9.51 -7.94 -0.90
C HIS A 125 10.84 -7.43 -1.50
N THR A 126 11.98 -7.86 -0.95
CA THR A 126 13.32 -7.55 -1.44
C THR A 126 13.89 -8.61 -2.40
N GLY A 127 13.12 -9.64 -2.75
CA GLY A 127 13.52 -10.68 -3.71
C GLY A 127 14.42 -11.78 -3.15
N ARG A 128 14.67 -11.80 -1.84
CA ARG A 128 15.47 -12.82 -1.12
C ARG A 128 14.61 -14.06 -0.81
N PHE A 129 14.06 -14.67 -1.87
CA PHE A 129 13.05 -15.73 -1.75
C PHE A 129 13.56 -16.99 -1.06
N ALA A 130 14.80 -17.40 -1.31
CA ALA A 130 15.38 -18.61 -0.69
C ALA A 130 15.48 -18.47 0.84
N GLU A 131 15.96 -17.32 1.33
CA GLU A 131 16.06 -17.05 2.77
C GLU A 131 14.69 -16.88 3.42
N ALA A 132 13.72 -16.29 2.71
CA ALA A 132 12.34 -16.23 3.16
C ALA A 132 11.74 -17.63 3.30
N GLU A 133 11.96 -18.50 2.31
CA GLU A 133 11.49 -19.87 2.30
C GLU A 133 12.07 -20.69 3.46
N GLU A 134 13.38 -20.64 3.66
CA GLU A 134 14.06 -21.33 4.78
C GLU A 134 13.48 -20.88 6.13
N LEU A 135 13.36 -19.57 6.34
CA LEU A 135 12.79 -19.00 7.57
C LEU A 135 11.34 -19.43 7.78
N VAL A 136 10.49 -19.39 6.74
CA VAL A 136 9.07 -19.73 6.89
C VAL A 136 8.88 -21.23 7.10
N ARG A 137 9.69 -22.09 6.46
CA ARG A 137 9.63 -23.54 6.70
C ARG A 137 9.99 -23.88 8.16
N ASP A 138 11.04 -23.28 8.71
CA ASP A 138 11.39 -23.43 10.13
C ASP A 138 10.30 -22.88 11.07
N LEU A 139 9.63 -21.78 10.70
CA LEU A 139 8.48 -21.29 11.45
C LEU A 139 7.30 -22.27 11.42
N ILE A 140 7.04 -22.92 10.27
CA ILE A 140 6.00 -23.95 10.12
C ILE A 140 6.34 -25.20 10.94
N ASP A 141 7.61 -25.63 11.00
CA ASP A 141 8.07 -26.73 11.85
C ASP A 141 7.68 -26.51 13.32
N ARG A 142 7.89 -25.28 13.81
CA ARG A 142 7.63 -24.90 15.19
C ARG A 142 6.18 -24.55 15.48
N ASN A 143 5.43 -24.12 14.46
CA ASN A 143 4.06 -23.62 14.60
C ASN A 143 3.15 -24.19 13.49
N PRO A 144 2.94 -25.52 13.42
CA PRO A 144 2.23 -26.17 12.31
C PRO A 144 0.75 -25.81 12.21
N CYS A 145 0.17 -25.21 13.25
CA CYS A 145 -1.23 -24.77 13.27
C CYS A 145 -1.43 -23.31 12.89
N GLU A 146 -0.38 -22.62 12.40
CA GLU A 146 -0.43 -21.20 12.02
C GLU A 146 -0.56 -21.05 10.51
N GLY A 147 -1.81 -21.01 10.01
CA GLY A 147 -2.15 -20.97 8.59
C GLY A 147 -1.52 -19.82 7.82
N VAL A 148 -1.25 -18.68 8.49
CA VAL A 148 -0.59 -17.52 7.89
C VAL A 148 0.81 -17.86 7.35
N LEU A 149 1.51 -18.81 7.97
CA LEU A 149 2.83 -19.22 7.53
C LEU A 149 2.76 -19.97 6.19
N TYR A 150 1.78 -20.87 6.02
CA TYR A 150 1.55 -21.57 4.76
C TYR A 150 1.19 -20.59 3.64
N ARG A 151 0.30 -19.63 3.90
CA ARG A 151 -0.03 -18.60 2.92
C ARG A 151 1.18 -17.75 2.55
N THR A 152 2.03 -17.42 3.53
CA THR A 152 3.26 -16.66 3.32
C THR A 152 4.25 -17.44 2.47
N LEU A 153 4.50 -18.72 2.77
CA LEU A 153 5.37 -19.60 2.00
C LEU A 153 4.89 -19.74 0.56
N TYR A 154 3.62 -20.13 0.39
CA TYR A 154 3.08 -20.42 -0.93
C TYR A 154 2.93 -19.15 -1.77
N ALA A 155 2.74 -17.96 -1.20
CA ALA A 155 2.67 -16.71 -1.99
C ALA A 155 3.85 -16.51 -2.97
N THR A 156 5.05 -17.05 -2.66
CA THR A 156 6.24 -16.96 -3.53
C THR A 156 6.73 -18.29 -4.06
N LEU A 157 6.26 -19.41 -3.53
CA LEU A 157 6.63 -20.76 -3.96
C LEU A 157 5.63 -21.32 -4.98
N ARG A 158 6.13 -22.00 -6.02
CA ARG A 158 5.28 -22.84 -6.88
C ARG A 158 5.20 -24.22 -6.25
N VAL A 159 4.02 -24.61 -5.78
CA VAL A 159 3.83 -25.84 -5.01
C VAL A 159 3.72 -27.05 -5.96
N SER A 160 4.42 -28.14 -5.62
CA SER A 160 4.30 -29.45 -6.27
C SER A 160 3.70 -30.47 -5.30
N GLU A 161 3.29 -31.64 -5.82
CA GLU A 161 2.75 -32.73 -5.00
C GLU A 161 3.74 -33.23 -3.93
N ASP A 162 5.04 -33.15 -4.22
CA ASP A 162 6.12 -33.57 -3.32
C ASP A 162 6.52 -32.51 -2.25
N ASP A 163 5.83 -31.36 -2.17
CA ASP A 163 6.23 -30.33 -1.20
C ASP A 163 6.06 -30.84 0.25
N PRO A 164 7.11 -30.81 1.09
CA PRO A 164 7.06 -31.41 2.43
C PRO A 164 6.12 -30.70 3.41
N THR A 165 5.65 -29.49 3.08
CA THR A 165 4.69 -28.75 3.91
C THR A 165 3.24 -29.06 3.57
N LEU A 166 2.96 -29.63 2.38
CA LEU A 166 1.59 -29.94 1.94
C LEU A 166 0.87 -30.91 2.89
N PRO A 167 1.47 -32.05 3.33
CA PRO A 167 0.82 -32.94 4.30
C PRO A 167 0.58 -32.32 5.68
N ARG A 168 1.25 -31.21 6.00
CA ARG A 168 1.02 -30.46 7.25
C ARG A 168 -0.16 -29.51 7.10
N LEU A 169 -0.26 -28.85 5.94
CA LEU A 169 -1.42 -28.02 5.60
C LEU A 169 -2.71 -28.84 5.60
N GLU A 170 -2.69 -30.03 4.99
CA GLU A 170 -3.82 -30.97 5.01
C GLU A 170 -4.23 -31.35 6.44
N ARG A 171 -3.25 -31.66 7.30
CA ARG A 171 -3.51 -31.93 8.72
C ARG A 171 -4.11 -30.75 9.45
N LEU A 172 -3.66 -29.51 9.19
CA LEU A 172 -4.26 -28.31 9.76
C LEU A 172 -5.72 -28.17 9.32
N LEU A 173 -6.02 -28.36 8.04
CA LEU A 173 -7.38 -28.26 7.50
C LEU A 173 -8.32 -29.36 8.02
N ALA A 174 -7.79 -30.53 8.37
CA ALA A 174 -8.56 -31.62 8.97
C ALA A 174 -8.94 -31.39 10.45
N ARG A 175 -8.38 -30.37 11.10
CA ARG A 175 -8.67 -30.07 12.51
C ARG A 175 -9.98 -29.30 12.65
N SER A 176 -10.87 -29.80 13.50
CA SER A 176 -12.10 -29.09 13.88
C SER A 176 -11.87 -27.98 14.92
N ASP A 177 -10.74 -27.98 15.61
CA ASP A 177 -10.40 -27.04 16.70
C ASP A 177 -9.45 -25.91 16.27
N ALA A 178 -9.07 -25.86 14.99
CA ALA A 178 -8.20 -24.80 14.49
C ALA A 178 -8.94 -23.45 14.51
N PRO A 179 -8.31 -22.36 15.00
CA PRO A 179 -8.92 -21.04 14.97
C PRO A 179 -9.28 -20.60 13.55
N ASP A 180 -10.42 -19.93 13.39
CA ASP A 180 -10.92 -19.49 12.09
C ASP A 180 -9.91 -18.64 11.31
N GLN A 181 -9.17 -17.77 12.00
CA GLN A 181 -8.11 -16.98 11.36
C GLN A 181 -7.02 -17.88 10.75
N SER A 182 -6.66 -18.99 11.40
CA SER A 182 -5.69 -19.94 10.86
C SER A 182 -6.28 -20.72 9.68
N ARG A 183 -7.52 -21.22 9.83
CA ARG A 183 -8.25 -21.94 8.77
C ARG A 183 -8.43 -21.10 7.51
N LEU A 184 -8.79 -19.84 7.66
CA LEU A 184 -8.90 -18.86 6.57
C LEU A 184 -7.60 -18.77 5.77
N ASN A 185 -6.46 -18.61 6.46
CA ASN A 185 -5.17 -18.51 5.78
C ASN A 185 -4.77 -19.84 5.13
N ALA A 186 -5.06 -20.96 5.78
CA ALA A 186 -4.77 -22.30 5.29
C ALA A 186 -5.57 -22.64 4.02
N HIS A 187 -6.85 -22.27 3.94
CA HIS A 187 -7.67 -22.49 2.74
C HIS A 187 -7.20 -21.65 1.56
N PHE A 188 -6.78 -20.38 1.75
CA PHE A 188 -6.13 -19.62 0.68
C PHE A 188 -4.82 -20.26 0.21
N ALA A 189 -4.01 -20.78 1.14
CA ALA A 189 -2.78 -21.50 0.80
C ALA A 189 -3.09 -22.78 -0.01
N MET A 190 -4.09 -23.55 0.41
CA MET A 190 -4.50 -24.78 -0.27
C MET A 190 -5.07 -24.50 -1.66
N ALA A 191 -5.92 -23.48 -1.81
CA ALA A 191 -6.44 -23.07 -3.12
C ALA A 191 -5.30 -22.73 -4.10
N LYS A 192 -4.25 -22.05 -3.62
CA LYS A 192 -3.06 -21.79 -4.42
C LYS A 192 -2.30 -23.08 -4.76
N ALA A 193 -2.08 -23.96 -3.79
CA ALA A 193 -1.37 -25.23 -4.01
C ALA A 193 -2.07 -26.09 -5.06
N LEU A 194 -3.40 -26.24 -4.95
CA LEU A 194 -4.23 -26.97 -5.91
C LEU A 194 -4.13 -26.38 -7.32
N GLU A 195 -4.12 -25.05 -7.44
CA GLU A 195 -3.92 -24.40 -8.74
C GLU A 195 -2.53 -24.66 -9.33
N ASP A 196 -1.46 -24.60 -8.52
CA ASP A 196 -0.09 -24.87 -9.00
C ASP A 196 0.09 -26.33 -9.46
N MET A 197 -0.62 -27.26 -8.81
CA MET A 197 -0.68 -28.70 -9.15
C MET A 197 -1.67 -29.03 -10.29
N GLY A 198 -2.44 -28.04 -10.80
CA GLY A 198 -3.42 -28.25 -11.88
C GLY A 198 -4.75 -28.88 -11.46
N ARG A 199 -5.00 -29.04 -10.15
CA ARG A 199 -6.25 -29.58 -9.57
C ARG A 199 -7.35 -28.52 -9.50
N HIS A 200 -7.70 -27.97 -10.67
CA HIS A 200 -8.53 -26.77 -10.78
C HIS A 200 -9.95 -26.94 -10.22
N GLY A 201 -10.56 -28.13 -10.34
CA GLY A 201 -11.91 -28.40 -9.84
C GLY A 201 -12.06 -28.32 -8.31
N GLU A 202 -10.96 -28.28 -7.56
CA GLU A 202 -10.96 -28.23 -6.08
C GLU A 202 -10.62 -26.84 -5.54
N VAL A 203 -10.25 -25.91 -6.42
CA VAL A 203 -9.79 -24.57 -6.04
C VAL A 203 -10.91 -23.76 -5.39
N PHE A 204 -12.09 -23.70 -6.01
CA PHE A 204 -13.17 -22.83 -5.55
C PHE A 204 -13.75 -23.26 -4.21
N ALA A 205 -13.89 -24.56 -3.94
CA ALA A 205 -14.33 -25.03 -2.61
C ALA A 205 -13.46 -24.50 -1.46
N ASN A 206 -12.14 -24.38 -1.69
CA ASN A 206 -11.23 -23.77 -0.72
C ASN A 206 -11.34 -22.24 -0.70
N LEU A 207 -11.51 -21.59 -1.85
CA LEU A 207 -11.70 -20.13 -1.91
C LEU A 207 -12.99 -19.70 -1.22
N ASP A 208 -14.09 -20.41 -1.43
CA ASP A 208 -15.40 -20.13 -0.84
C ASP A 208 -15.30 -20.22 0.68
N THR A 209 -14.73 -21.32 1.19
CA THR A 209 -14.51 -21.47 2.65
C THR A 209 -13.62 -20.36 3.21
N ALA A 210 -12.55 -19.99 2.51
CA ALA A 210 -11.66 -18.91 2.97
C ALA A 210 -12.35 -17.55 2.98
N ASN A 211 -13.14 -17.25 1.94
CA ASN A 211 -13.86 -15.99 1.80
C ASN A 211 -15.06 -15.89 2.74
N ASP A 212 -15.75 -16.98 3.04
CA ASP A 212 -16.80 -17.04 4.06
C ASP A 212 -16.25 -16.68 5.44
N LEU A 213 -15.14 -17.30 5.83
CA LEU A 213 -14.46 -16.98 7.10
C LEU A 213 -13.97 -15.52 7.13
N GLN A 214 -13.48 -15.01 5.99
CA GLN A 214 -13.02 -13.63 5.88
C GLN A 214 -14.18 -12.63 5.99
N GLY A 215 -15.31 -12.92 5.34
CA GLY A 215 -16.51 -12.11 5.37
C GLY A 215 -17.14 -12.08 6.76
N ALA A 216 -17.16 -13.22 7.45
CA ALA A 216 -17.60 -13.31 8.84
C ALA A 216 -16.73 -12.49 9.79
N ALA A 217 -15.40 -12.48 9.59
CA ALA A 217 -14.47 -11.72 10.42
C ALA A 217 -14.57 -10.19 10.21
N ALA A 218 -14.98 -9.73 9.02
CA ALA A 218 -15.15 -8.32 8.72
C ALA A 218 -16.29 -8.07 7.71
N PRO A 219 -17.55 -8.01 8.19
CA PRO A 219 -18.72 -7.86 7.34
C PRO A 219 -18.67 -6.61 6.44
N TYR A 220 -19.25 -6.74 5.25
CA TYR A 220 -19.35 -5.68 4.25
C TYR A 220 -20.78 -5.18 4.11
N ASP A 221 -20.96 -3.86 4.12
CA ASP A 221 -22.23 -3.20 3.79
C ASP A 221 -22.06 -2.48 2.44
N HIS A 222 -22.49 -3.16 1.38
CA HIS A 222 -22.44 -2.64 0.02
C HIS A 222 -23.15 -1.28 -0.11
N ALA A 223 -24.33 -1.15 0.50
CA ALA A 223 -25.13 0.06 0.40
C ALA A 223 -24.45 1.24 1.10
N ALA A 224 -23.77 1.01 2.23
CA ALA A 224 -22.97 2.04 2.89
C ALA A 224 -21.81 2.53 2.01
N THR A 225 -21.09 1.62 1.37
CA THR A 225 -19.99 1.99 0.47
C THR A 225 -20.48 2.78 -0.75
N LEU A 226 -21.60 2.41 -1.36
CA LEU A 226 -22.18 3.22 -2.44
C LEU A 226 -22.59 4.62 -1.98
N ARG A 227 -23.17 4.75 -0.77
CA ARG A 227 -23.50 6.06 -0.18
C ARG A 227 -22.24 6.91 0.03
N GLU A 228 -21.17 6.32 0.53
CA GLU A 228 -19.88 6.99 0.71
C GLU A 228 -19.31 7.47 -0.63
N HIS A 229 -19.26 6.60 -1.64
CA HIS A 229 -18.77 6.95 -2.97
C HIS A 229 -19.60 8.08 -3.60
N ALA A 230 -20.93 8.04 -3.47
CA ALA A 230 -21.82 9.08 -3.94
C ALA A 230 -21.59 10.41 -3.20
N ALA A 231 -21.39 10.40 -1.88
CA ALA A 231 -21.10 11.59 -1.09
C ALA A 231 -19.78 12.25 -1.51
N PHE A 232 -18.71 11.46 -1.71
CA PHE A 232 -17.43 11.96 -2.22
C PHE A 232 -17.57 12.57 -3.62
N ARG A 233 -18.29 11.91 -4.53
CA ARG A 233 -18.53 12.42 -5.88
C ARG A 233 -19.30 13.75 -5.83
N ALA A 234 -20.42 13.79 -5.12
CA ALA A 234 -21.26 14.98 -5.00
C ALA A 234 -20.50 16.17 -4.41
N ALA A 235 -19.67 15.94 -3.39
CA ALA A 235 -18.88 17.00 -2.75
C ALA A 235 -17.88 17.67 -3.71
N GLN A 236 -17.49 17.02 -4.81
CA GLN A 236 -16.47 17.52 -5.73
C GLN A 236 -17.03 17.84 -7.14
N ALA A 237 -18.31 17.57 -7.40
CA ALA A 237 -18.83 17.48 -8.76
C ALA A 237 -18.83 18.80 -9.55
N ASP A 238 -19.12 19.90 -8.85
CA ASP A 238 -19.26 21.26 -9.42
C ASP A 238 -18.10 22.17 -8.98
N ALA A 239 -16.99 21.60 -8.53
CA ALA A 239 -15.85 22.36 -8.06
C ALA A 239 -14.98 22.82 -9.24
N ASP A 240 -14.40 24.02 -9.12
CA ASP A 240 -13.27 24.43 -9.95
C ASP A 240 -12.08 23.51 -9.65
N LEU A 241 -11.57 22.81 -10.67
CA LEU A 241 -10.45 21.88 -10.54
C LEU A 241 -9.10 22.50 -10.94
N SER A 242 -9.08 23.82 -11.21
CA SER A 242 -7.85 24.55 -11.46
C SER A 242 -6.89 24.39 -10.28
N PRO A 243 -5.62 24.02 -10.53
CA PRO A 243 -4.67 23.81 -9.45
C PRO A 243 -4.38 25.12 -8.73
N LEU A 244 -4.33 25.07 -7.39
CA LEU A 244 -3.92 26.23 -6.60
C LEU A 244 -2.43 26.57 -6.85
N PRO A 245 -2.00 27.83 -6.70
CA PRO A 245 -0.58 28.16 -6.76
C PRO A 245 0.22 27.40 -5.70
N GLY A 246 1.39 26.88 -6.09
CA GLY A 246 2.30 26.14 -5.24
C GLY A 246 3.20 25.18 -6.02
N MET A 247 4.19 24.60 -5.36
CA MET A 247 5.05 23.57 -5.93
C MET A 247 4.63 22.18 -5.45
N SER A 248 4.57 21.22 -6.37
CA SER A 248 4.53 19.79 -6.05
C SER A 248 5.87 19.17 -6.40
N ASP A 249 6.81 19.19 -5.45
CA ASP A 249 8.10 18.52 -5.60
C ASP A 249 8.33 17.57 -4.41
N PRO A 250 8.40 16.24 -4.61
CA PRO A 250 8.20 15.55 -5.88
C PRO A 250 6.77 15.70 -6.43
N ARG A 251 6.62 15.67 -7.76
CA ARG A 251 5.33 15.71 -8.45
C ARG A 251 4.66 14.33 -8.38
N PRO A 252 3.45 14.20 -7.83
CA PRO A 252 2.80 12.91 -7.70
C PRO A 252 2.14 12.44 -9.00
N VAL A 253 2.28 11.16 -9.28
CA VAL A 253 1.53 10.41 -10.31
C VAL A 253 0.71 9.35 -9.58
N PHE A 254 -0.59 9.53 -9.53
CA PHE A 254 -1.48 8.55 -8.91
C PHE A 254 -1.75 7.41 -9.90
N VAL A 255 -1.36 6.19 -9.55
CA VAL A 255 -1.65 4.99 -10.35
C VAL A 255 -2.87 4.31 -9.75
N ILE A 256 -4.00 4.44 -10.42
CA ILE A 256 -5.34 4.12 -9.94
C ILE A 256 -5.90 2.93 -10.72
N GLY A 257 -6.70 2.10 -10.06
CA GLY A 257 -7.37 0.95 -10.66
C GLY A 257 -7.86 0.03 -9.54
N PRO A 258 -8.79 -0.91 -9.80
CA PRO A 258 -9.16 -1.90 -8.80
C PRO A 258 -7.92 -2.68 -8.32
N PRO A 259 -7.93 -3.28 -7.11
CA PRO A 259 -6.87 -4.21 -6.75
C PRO A 259 -6.75 -5.30 -7.82
N ARG A 260 -5.53 -5.77 -8.09
CA ARG A 260 -5.25 -6.85 -9.07
C ARG A 260 -5.51 -6.50 -10.55
N SER A 261 -5.86 -5.25 -10.88
CA SER A 261 -6.03 -4.77 -12.26
C SER A 261 -4.73 -4.58 -13.06
N GLY A 262 -3.56 -4.64 -12.41
CA GLY A 262 -2.27 -4.41 -13.07
C GLY A 262 -1.60 -3.07 -12.73
N THR A 263 -2.16 -2.32 -11.77
CA THR A 263 -1.55 -1.08 -11.23
C THR A 263 -0.11 -1.27 -10.75
N THR A 264 0.24 -2.42 -10.18
CA THR A 264 1.63 -2.76 -9.83
C THR A 264 2.53 -2.84 -11.06
N LEU A 265 2.08 -3.43 -12.17
CA LEU A 265 2.89 -3.51 -13.39
C LEU A 265 3.14 -2.10 -13.95
N ALA A 266 2.08 -1.28 -14.03
CA ALA A 266 2.19 0.09 -14.50
C ALA A 266 3.15 0.92 -13.61
N GLU A 267 3.04 0.79 -12.29
CA GLU A 267 3.96 1.45 -11.35
C GLU A 267 5.41 0.96 -11.54
N ARG A 268 5.65 -0.33 -11.80
CA ARG A 268 7.01 -0.82 -12.04
C ARG A 268 7.62 -0.27 -13.32
N ILE A 269 6.85 -0.21 -14.40
CA ILE A 269 7.29 0.39 -15.67
C ILE A 269 7.65 1.86 -15.45
N LEU A 270 6.79 2.61 -14.76
CA LEU A 270 7.07 4.01 -14.41
C LEU A 270 8.27 4.14 -13.46
N GLY A 271 8.38 3.29 -12.44
CA GLY A 271 9.43 3.32 -11.42
C GLY A 271 10.81 2.88 -11.91
N ALA A 272 10.88 2.25 -13.08
CA ALA A 272 12.14 1.96 -13.76
C ALA A 272 12.70 3.19 -14.52
N HIS A 273 11.90 4.24 -14.71
CA HIS A 273 12.36 5.50 -15.27
C HIS A 273 13.28 6.24 -14.25
N PRO A 274 14.46 6.76 -14.65
CA PRO A 274 15.46 7.33 -13.74
C PRO A 274 14.98 8.56 -12.95
N GLY A 275 14.01 9.30 -13.50
CA GLY A 275 13.36 10.45 -12.85
C GLY A 275 12.18 10.12 -11.92
N VAL A 276 11.87 8.84 -11.68
CA VAL A 276 10.68 8.40 -10.92
C VAL A 276 11.09 7.59 -9.70
N THR A 277 10.47 7.90 -8.56
CA THR A 277 10.50 7.04 -7.36
C THR A 277 9.17 6.29 -7.23
N ALA A 278 9.21 4.97 -7.16
CA ALA A 278 8.02 4.16 -6.92
C ALA A 278 7.58 4.28 -5.45
N GLY A 279 6.38 4.82 -5.19
CA GLY A 279 5.88 5.01 -3.81
C GLY A 279 5.07 3.83 -3.26
N GLY A 280 4.51 2.97 -4.11
CA GLY A 280 3.63 1.89 -3.68
C GLY A 280 2.30 2.43 -3.12
N GLU A 281 1.74 1.72 -2.14
CA GLU A 281 0.48 2.11 -1.48
C GLU A 281 0.73 3.07 -0.31
N LEU A 282 0.77 4.38 -0.57
CA LEU A 282 1.03 5.39 0.45
C LEU A 282 -0.17 5.68 1.37
N ALA A 283 -1.40 5.51 0.89
CA ALA A 283 -2.69 5.73 1.57
C ALA A 283 -2.93 7.14 2.16
N HIS A 284 -1.98 8.08 2.06
CA HIS A 284 -2.04 9.39 2.72
C HIS A 284 -3.10 10.31 2.13
N ALA A 285 -3.31 10.26 0.81
CA ALA A 285 -4.22 11.15 0.10
C ALA A 285 -5.64 11.11 0.70
N LEU A 286 -6.27 9.92 0.66
CA LEU A 286 -7.62 9.75 1.18
C LEU A 286 -7.66 9.99 2.70
N LYS A 287 -6.68 9.49 3.45
CA LYS A 287 -6.60 9.70 4.91
C LYS A 287 -6.61 11.18 5.29
N LEU A 288 -5.84 12.01 4.58
CA LEU A 288 -5.79 13.45 4.84
C LEU A 288 -7.08 14.17 4.45
N VAL A 289 -7.71 13.74 3.35
CA VAL A 289 -9.01 14.27 2.94
C VAL A 289 -10.08 13.94 4.00
N TRP A 290 -10.11 12.71 4.50
CA TRP A 290 -10.99 12.31 5.60
C TRP A 290 -10.77 13.16 6.85
N GLN A 291 -9.52 13.27 7.30
CA GLN A 291 -9.17 14.02 8.51
C GLN A 291 -9.49 15.52 8.39
N GLY A 292 -9.30 16.11 7.22
CA GLY A 292 -9.46 17.55 7.01
C GLY A 292 -10.89 17.97 6.66
N PHE A 293 -11.64 17.11 5.96
CA PHE A 293 -12.83 17.52 5.22
C PHE A 293 -14.04 16.61 5.41
N VAL A 294 -13.95 15.57 6.23
CA VAL A 294 -15.09 14.67 6.50
C VAL A 294 -15.46 14.72 7.98
N LYS A 295 -16.76 14.87 8.27
CA LYS A 295 -17.33 14.87 9.63
C LYS A 295 -18.52 13.90 9.69
N GLY A 296 -18.34 12.78 10.39
CA GLY A 296 -19.29 11.66 10.29
C GLY A 296 -19.38 11.21 8.83
N ASP A 297 -20.59 11.13 8.29
CA ASP A 297 -20.82 10.71 6.89
C ASP A 297 -20.87 11.90 5.90
N LYS A 298 -20.56 13.12 6.35
CA LYS A 298 -20.63 14.34 5.52
C LYS A 298 -19.25 14.74 5.02
N VAL A 299 -19.08 14.70 3.70
CA VAL A 299 -17.90 15.24 3.00
C VAL A 299 -18.14 16.73 2.71
N ALA A 300 -17.21 17.59 3.12
CA ALA A 300 -17.30 19.03 2.87
C ALA A 300 -17.22 19.31 1.36
N PRO A 301 -18.12 20.14 0.80
CA PRO A 301 -18.08 20.50 -0.61
C PRO A 301 -16.76 21.19 -0.97
N LEU A 302 -16.03 20.66 -1.96
CA LEU A 302 -14.75 21.18 -2.41
C LEU A 302 -14.83 22.66 -2.82
N ARG A 303 -15.96 23.07 -3.43
CA ARG A 303 -16.22 24.47 -3.82
C ARG A 303 -16.29 25.45 -2.63
N GLU A 304 -16.54 24.95 -1.42
CA GLU A 304 -16.65 25.76 -0.19
C GLU A 304 -15.31 25.81 0.59
N LEU A 305 -14.32 25.03 0.18
CA LEU A 305 -13.02 24.99 0.86
C LEU A 305 -12.13 26.16 0.47
N ARG A 306 -11.60 26.85 1.49
CA ARG A 306 -10.67 27.97 1.30
C ARG A 306 -9.29 27.47 0.83
N PRO A 307 -8.59 28.21 -0.05
CA PRO A 307 -7.27 27.84 -0.55
C PRO A 307 -6.23 27.42 0.51
N PRO A 308 -6.10 28.09 1.68
CA PRO A 308 -5.13 27.68 2.69
C PRO A 308 -5.31 26.26 3.23
N ALA A 309 -6.55 25.77 3.30
CA ALA A 309 -6.85 24.41 3.77
C ALA A 309 -6.41 23.35 2.74
N LEU A 310 -6.66 23.61 1.46
CA LEU A 310 -6.24 22.75 0.36
C LEU A 310 -4.71 22.78 0.15
N GLN A 311 -4.07 23.94 0.31
CA GLN A 311 -2.61 24.02 0.34
C GLN A 311 -2.02 23.24 1.52
N ALA A 312 -2.69 23.24 2.67
CA ALA A 312 -2.28 22.41 3.80
C ALA A 312 -2.42 20.91 3.49
N LEU A 313 -3.48 20.48 2.80
CA LEU A 313 -3.61 19.11 2.27
C LEU A 313 -2.40 18.75 1.39
N GLY A 314 -2.07 19.59 0.40
CA GLY A 314 -0.95 19.36 -0.52
C GLY A 314 0.40 19.26 0.20
N ARG A 315 0.72 20.22 1.07
CA ARG A 315 1.97 20.20 1.88
C ARG A 315 2.06 18.96 2.75
N ASN A 316 0.97 18.61 3.44
CA ASN A 316 0.92 17.46 4.35
C ASN A 316 1.04 16.13 3.62
N TYR A 317 0.47 16.03 2.42
CA TYR A 317 0.60 14.86 1.56
C TYR A 317 2.06 14.70 1.12
N LEU A 318 2.67 15.75 0.52
CA LEU A 318 4.04 15.69 0.03
C LEU A 318 5.07 15.40 1.12
N ALA A 319 4.87 15.92 2.33
CA ALA A 319 5.75 15.61 3.45
C ALA A 319 5.70 14.13 3.87
N ARG A 320 4.51 13.49 3.81
CA ARG A 320 4.37 12.06 4.10
C ARG A 320 4.93 11.21 2.96
N VAL A 321 4.74 11.64 1.72
CA VAL A 321 5.37 11.03 0.54
C VAL A 321 6.90 11.04 0.68
N ARG A 322 7.51 12.20 0.97
CA ARG A 322 8.96 12.32 1.23
C ARG A 322 9.42 11.42 2.38
N ALA A 323 8.65 11.34 3.45
CA ALA A 323 8.98 10.47 4.57
C ALA A 323 8.95 8.99 4.17
N ASP A 324 7.99 8.55 3.35
CA ASP A 324 7.82 7.14 3.05
C ASP A 324 8.69 6.65 1.87
N THR A 325 9.15 7.57 1.01
CA THR A 325 9.91 7.21 -0.20
C THR A 325 11.32 7.80 -0.24
N GLY A 326 11.63 8.80 0.58
CA GLY A 326 12.87 9.57 0.48
C GLY A 326 12.94 10.50 -0.73
N ALA A 327 11.92 10.49 -1.61
CA ALA A 327 11.90 11.33 -2.80
C ALA A 327 11.67 12.80 -2.43
N ALA A 328 12.73 13.59 -2.44
CA ALA A 328 12.64 15.03 -2.21
C ALA A 328 12.36 15.83 -3.50
N ARG A 329 12.65 15.24 -4.67
CA ARG A 329 12.52 15.87 -5.99
C ARG A 329 12.05 14.91 -7.07
N GLY A 330 11.59 15.43 -8.21
CA GLY A 330 11.29 14.65 -9.41
C GLY A 330 9.85 14.15 -9.44
N VAL A 331 9.63 12.90 -9.85
CA VAL A 331 8.30 12.29 -9.89
C VAL A 331 8.21 11.15 -8.88
N VAL A 332 7.05 11.02 -8.25
CA VAL A 332 6.77 9.92 -7.33
C VAL A 332 5.42 9.29 -7.66
N THR A 333 5.35 7.97 -7.73
CA THR A 333 4.07 7.29 -7.90
C THR A 333 3.37 7.13 -6.55
N ASP A 334 2.04 7.25 -6.54
CA ASP A 334 1.19 6.78 -5.45
C ASP A 334 0.18 5.81 -6.03
N LYS A 335 0.36 4.52 -5.72
CA LYS A 335 -0.45 3.41 -6.20
C LYS A 335 -1.54 3.02 -5.18
N SER A 336 -2.04 3.99 -4.44
CA SER A 336 -3.18 3.82 -3.53
C SER A 336 -4.49 3.74 -4.30
N ILE A 337 -5.06 2.54 -4.34
CA ILE A 337 -6.28 2.20 -5.10
C ILE A 337 -7.49 3.09 -4.72
N GLN A 338 -7.56 3.52 -3.46
CA GLN A 338 -8.67 4.34 -2.95
C GLN A 338 -8.57 5.83 -3.32
N SER A 339 -7.48 6.29 -3.93
CA SER A 339 -7.30 7.69 -4.33
C SER A 339 -8.37 8.18 -5.32
N HIS A 340 -9.04 7.26 -6.04
CA HIS A 340 -10.16 7.58 -6.93
C HIS A 340 -11.29 8.37 -6.26
N LEU A 341 -11.51 8.17 -4.96
CA LEU A 341 -12.55 8.87 -4.20
C LEU A 341 -12.28 10.36 -4.03
N CYS A 342 -11.03 10.79 -4.12
CA CYS A 342 -10.62 12.16 -3.80
C CYS A 342 -9.85 12.87 -4.92
N ILE A 343 -10.01 12.44 -6.17
CA ILE A 343 -9.31 13.02 -7.34
C ILE A 343 -9.54 14.53 -7.43
N GLY A 344 -10.75 15.05 -7.22
CA GLY A 344 -11.03 16.48 -7.27
C GLY A 344 -10.23 17.27 -6.22
N PHE A 345 -10.19 16.80 -4.97
CA PHE A 345 -9.37 17.40 -3.91
C PHE A 345 -7.88 17.42 -4.29
N LEU A 346 -7.37 16.30 -4.80
CA LEU A 346 -5.97 16.15 -5.20
C LEU A 346 -5.63 17.02 -6.42
N ALA A 347 -6.50 17.07 -7.41
CA ALA A 347 -6.32 17.86 -8.62
C ALA A 347 -6.17 19.36 -8.31
N ARG A 348 -6.95 19.85 -7.35
CA ARG A 348 -6.90 21.25 -6.88
C ARG A 348 -5.74 21.53 -5.92
N ALA A 349 -5.42 20.59 -5.01
CA ALA A 349 -4.41 20.77 -3.97
C ALA A 349 -2.96 20.51 -4.42
N LEU A 350 -2.76 19.72 -5.48
CA LEU A 350 -1.44 19.29 -5.95
C LEU A 350 -1.22 19.73 -7.41
N PRO A 351 -0.58 20.89 -7.63
CA PRO A 351 -0.23 21.38 -8.97
C PRO A 351 0.59 20.36 -9.74
N GLY A 352 0.22 20.09 -11.00
CA GLY A 352 0.93 19.15 -11.86
C GLY A 352 0.71 17.66 -11.54
N ALA A 353 -0.11 17.31 -10.54
CA ALA A 353 -0.44 15.91 -10.29
C ALA A 353 -1.11 15.26 -11.51
N ARG A 354 -0.68 14.05 -11.85
CA ARG A 354 -1.26 13.22 -12.93
C ARG A 354 -1.96 12.01 -12.33
N PHE A 355 -2.96 11.51 -13.03
CA PHE A 355 -3.74 10.34 -12.66
C PHE A 355 -3.70 9.36 -13.83
N VAL A 356 -3.22 8.15 -13.58
CA VAL A 356 -3.20 7.08 -14.57
C VAL A 356 -4.13 5.99 -14.07
N SER A 357 -5.24 5.77 -14.77
CA SER A 357 -6.17 4.68 -14.48
C SER A 357 -5.75 3.43 -15.25
N ILE A 358 -5.70 2.27 -14.59
CA ILE A 358 -5.47 0.97 -15.24
C ILE A 358 -6.80 0.24 -15.32
N ARG A 359 -7.25 -0.02 -16.55
CA ARG A 359 -8.42 -0.84 -16.86
C ARG A 359 -7.98 -2.23 -17.29
N ARG A 360 -8.66 -3.25 -16.80
CA ARG A 360 -8.42 -4.66 -17.10
C ARG A 360 -9.79 -5.34 -17.28
N ASP A 361 -9.82 -6.48 -17.98
CA ASP A 361 -11.00 -7.34 -17.98
C ASP A 361 -11.48 -7.58 -16.53
N PRO A 362 -12.76 -7.26 -16.24
CA PRO A 362 -13.25 -7.22 -14.88
C PRO A 362 -13.46 -8.64 -14.32
N ARG A 363 -13.61 -9.67 -15.18
CA ARG A 363 -13.70 -11.09 -14.77
C ARG A 363 -12.35 -11.61 -14.28
N ASP A 364 -11.28 -11.32 -15.03
CA ASP A 364 -9.92 -11.66 -14.63
C ASP A 364 -9.51 -10.89 -13.35
N THR A 365 -9.96 -9.64 -13.23
CA THR A 365 -9.77 -8.85 -12.01
C THR A 365 -10.50 -9.47 -10.83
N ALA A 366 -11.77 -9.87 -11.02
CA ALA A 366 -12.58 -10.47 -9.98
C ALA A 366 -12.03 -11.82 -9.49
N LEU A 367 -11.68 -12.71 -10.42
CA LEU A 367 -11.01 -13.97 -10.09
C LEU A 367 -9.75 -13.72 -9.26
N SER A 368 -8.93 -12.73 -9.65
CA SER A 368 -7.71 -12.43 -8.91
C SER A 368 -7.99 -11.83 -7.53
N ILE A 369 -9.03 -11.02 -7.37
CA ILE A 369 -9.45 -10.49 -6.07
C ILE A 369 -9.91 -11.65 -5.17
N TYR A 370 -10.83 -12.49 -5.66
CA TYR A 370 -11.45 -13.58 -4.91
C TYR A 370 -10.43 -14.64 -4.44
N LYS A 371 -9.32 -14.79 -5.19
CA LYS A 371 -8.21 -15.71 -4.87
C LYS A 371 -7.28 -15.25 -3.75
N ASN A 372 -7.41 -14.03 -3.25
CA ASN A 372 -6.39 -13.44 -2.39
C ASN A 372 -6.96 -12.94 -1.07
N HIS A 373 -6.19 -13.16 0.00
CA HIS A 373 -6.44 -12.55 1.30
C HIS A 373 -6.00 -11.08 1.30
N PHE A 374 -6.94 -10.18 1.54
CA PHE A 374 -6.66 -8.79 1.90
C PHE A 374 -6.63 -8.67 3.42
N ARG A 375 -5.85 -7.72 3.95
CA ARG A 375 -5.79 -7.48 5.39
C ARG A 375 -7.21 -7.30 5.94
N THR A 376 -7.54 -8.02 7.02
CA THR A 376 -8.87 -7.99 7.63
C THR A 376 -9.35 -6.55 7.85
N GLY A 377 -10.58 -6.28 7.41
CA GLY A 377 -11.19 -4.94 7.50
C GLY A 377 -10.91 -4.01 6.32
N THR A 378 -9.99 -4.36 5.41
CA THR A 378 -9.76 -3.67 4.13
C THR A 378 -10.39 -4.43 2.97
N HIS A 379 -10.82 -3.73 1.91
CA HIS A 379 -11.39 -4.35 0.70
C HIS A 379 -12.47 -5.39 1.01
N ARG A 380 -13.36 -5.11 1.99
CA ARG A 380 -14.30 -6.10 2.54
C ARG A 380 -15.22 -6.74 1.49
N TYR A 381 -15.46 -6.03 0.39
CA TYR A 381 -16.17 -6.53 -0.79
C TYR A 381 -15.49 -7.72 -1.47
N SER A 382 -14.21 -8.01 -1.20
CA SER A 382 -13.42 -9.04 -1.90
C SER A 382 -13.86 -10.48 -1.61
N THR A 383 -14.82 -10.67 -0.70
CA THR A 383 -15.27 -11.97 -0.19
C THR A 383 -16.48 -12.50 -0.92
N ASP A 384 -17.14 -11.68 -1.73
CA ASP A 384 -18.34 -12.06 -2.47
C ASP A 384 -18.22 -11.58 -3.93
N LEU A 385 -18.47 -12.50 -4.86
CA LEU A 385 -18.30 -12.24 -6.30
C LEU A 385 -19.24 -11.15 -6.83
N ARG A 386 -20.46 -11.06 -6.29
CA ARG A 386 -21.40 -10.00 -6.66
C ARG A 386 -20.92 -8.64 -6.13
N ASP A 387 -20.45 -8.58 -4.90
CA ASP A 387 -19.91 -7.36 -4.32
C ASP A 387 -18.63 -6.89 -5.02
N ILE A 388 -17.80 -7.81 -5.50
CA ILE A 388 -16.66 -7.50 -6.38
C ILE A 388 -17.15 -6.84 -7.68
N ALA A 389 -18.17 -7.39 -8.34
CA ALA A 389 -18.73 -6.82 -9.57
C ALA A 389 -19.19 -5.38 -9.34
N LEU A 390 -20.04 -5.16 -8.34
CA LEU A 390 -20.60 -3.85 -8.03
C LEU A 390 -19.52 -2.83 -7.62
N SER A 391 -18.46 -3.29 -6.94
CA SER A 391 -17.32 -2.44 -6.57
C SER A 391 -16.50 -2.01 -7.79
N ILE A 392 -16.27 -2.92 -8.75
CA ILE A 392 -15.59 -2.59 -10.01
C ILE A 392 -16.46 -1.64 -10.86
N GLN A 393 -17.77 -1.84 -10.89
CA GLN A 393 -18.70 -0.93 -11.56
C GLN A 393 -18.62 0.49 -10.98
N ALA A 394 -18.72 0.63 -9.65
CA ALA A 394 -18.62 1.92 -8.98
C ALA A 394 -17.27 2.62 -9.25
N HIS A 395 -16.19 1.84 -9.34
CA HIS A 395 -14.88 2.34 -9.74
C HIS A 395 -14.86 2.88 -11.18
N ARG A 396 -15.36 2.10 -12.16
CA ARG A 396 -15.46 2.53 -13.56
C ARG A 396 -16.29 3.79 -13.71
N ASP A 397 -17.44 3.86 -13.03
CA ASP A 397 -18.30 5.04 -13.04
C ASP A 397 -17.58 6.26 -12.45
N SER A 398 -16.67 6.06 -11.49
CA SER A 398 -15.85 7.14 -10.93
C SER A 398 -14.76 7.59 -11.90
N MET A 399 -14.10 6.66 -12.61
CA MET A 399 -13.07 7.00 -13.59
C MET A 399 -13.65 7.74 -14.79
N ALA A 400 -14.79 7.29 -15.34
CA ALA A 400 -15.49 7.98 -16.43
C ALA A 400 -15.83 9.43 -16.05
N PHE A 401 -16.41 9.64 -14.86
CA PHE A 401 -16.75 10.96 -14.35
C PHE A 401 -15.56 11.92 -14.25
N TRP A 402 -14.40 11.41 -13.84
CA TRP A 402 -13.19 12.22 -13.70
C TRP A 402 -12.45 12.41 -15.03
N ALA A 403 -12.50 11.43 -15.94
CA ALA A 403 -11.93 11.54 -17.28
C ALA A 403 -12.55 12.70 -18.07
N GLU A 404 -13.88 12.88 -17.97
CA GLU A 404 -14.59 14.01 -18.61
C GLU A 404 -14.16 15.39 -18.07
N ARG A 405 -13.80 15.46 -16.78
CA ARG A 405 -13.47 16.72 -16.08
C ARG A 405 -11.97 17.04 -16.05
N LEU A 406 -11.13 16.04 -16.25
CA LEU A 406 -9.67 16.15 -16.21
C LEU A 406 -9.03 15.43 -17.42
N PRO A 407 -9.49 15.68 -18.66
CA PRO A 407 -9.07 14.89 -19.83
C PRO A 407 -7.55 14.94 -20.07
N ASP A 408 -6.89 16.05 -19.71
CA ASP A 408 -5.44 16.19 -19.86
C ASP A 408 -4.63 15.58 -18.71
N ARG A 409 -5.27 15.28 -17.57
CA ARG A 409 -4.60 14.86 -16.33
C ARG A 409 -4.94 13.45 -15.89
N LEU A 410 -6.08 12.92 -16.31
CA LEU A 410 -6.52 11.56 -16.06
C LEU A 410 -6.56 10.80 -17.38
N ILE A 411 -5.60 9.89 -17.55
CA ILE A 411 -5.53 9.03 -18.74
C ILE A 411 -5.73 7.59 -18.30
N GLU A 412 -6.56 6.87 -19.05
CA GLU A 412 -6.77 5.45 -18.84
C GLU A 412 -5.86 4.62 -19.76
N ILE A 413 -5.27 3.56 -19.22
CA ILE A 413 -4.40 2.61 -19.90
C ILE A 413 -5.01 1.21 -19.74
N THR A 414 -5.19 0.50 -20.85
CA THR A 414 -5.65 -0.89 -20.86
C THR A 414 -4.48 -1.83 -20.49
N TYR A 415 -4.70 -2.68 -19.50
CA TYR A 415 -3.73 -3.67 -19.03
C TYR A 415 -3.38 -4.67 -20.14
N GLU A 416 -4.38 -5.13 -20.88
CA GLU A 416 -4.22 -6.11 -21.95
C GLU A 416 -3.29 -5.62 -23.05
N ASP A 417 -3.36 -4.34 -23.40
CA ASP A 417 -2.46 -3.67 -24.36
C ASP A 417 -1.04 -3.58 -23.79
N LEU A 418 -0.93 -3.20 -22.51
CA LEU A 418 0.35 -3.08 -21.82
C LEU A 418 1.12 -4.41 -21.77
N VAL A 419 0.42 -5.55 -21.65
CA VAL A 419 1.06 -6.87 -21.63
C VAL A 419 1.26 -7.50 -23.00
N SER A 420 0.43 -7.20 -24.02
CA SER A 420 0.63 -7.77 -25.36
C SER A 420 1.55 -6.95 -26.25
N ASP A 421 1.59 -5.64 -26.08
CA ASP A 421 2.50 -4.74 -26.81
C ASP A 421 3.05 -3.65 -25.87
N PRO A 422 3.97 -4.04 -24.96
CA PRO A 422 4.59 -3.09 -24.05
C PRO A 422 5.42 -2.02 -24.78
N GLY A 423 5.99 -2.35 -25.95
CA GLY A 423 6.80 -1.42 -26.75
C GLY A 423 6.00 -0.20 -27.19
N THR A 424 4.72 -0.38 -27.55
CA THR A 424 3.83 0.73 -27.92
C THR A 424 3.13 1.35 -26.71
N THR A 425 2.76 0.54 -25.71
CA THR A 425 1.90 1.01 -24.61
C THR A 425 2.68 1.67 -23.47
N ALA A 426 3.91 1.24 -23.19
CA ALA A 426 4.74 1.86 -22.15
C ALA A 426 5.08 3.34 -22.44
N PRO A 427 5.38 3.76 -23.68
CA PRO A 427 5.49 5.18 -24.02
C PRO A 427 4.21 5.99 -23.75
N LYS A 428 3.03 5.42 -24.04
CA LYS A 428 1.73 6.07 -23.73
C LYS A 428 1.53 6.23 -22.23
N LEU A 429 1.90 5.21 -21.46
CA LEU A 429 1.89 5.24 -19.99
C LEU A 429 2.83 6.32 -19.43
N ALA A 430 4.05 6.45 -19.97
CA ALA A 430 4.99 7.50 -19.58
C ALA A 430 4.43 8.90 -19.91
N ALA A 431 3.89 9.09 -21.11
CA ALA A 431 3.27 10.34 -21.53
C ALA A 431 2.07 10.72 -20.63
N ALA A 432 1.21 9.75 -20.28
CA ALA A 432 0.12 9.92 -19.33
C ALA A 432 0.59 10.39 -17.94
N ALA A 433 1.74 9.89 -17.48
CA ALA A 433 2.40 10.33 -16.26
C ALA A 433 3.11 11.70 -16.39
N GLY A 434 3.11 12.30 -17.60
CA GLY A 434 3.82 13.53 -17.91
C GLY A 434 5.33 13.36 -17.91
N LEU A 435 5.81 12.22 -18.40
CA LEU A 435 7.22 11.85 -18.51
C LEU A 435 7.58 11.58 -19.96
N ASP A 436 8.84 11.82 -20.31
CA ASP A 436 9.42 11.24 -21.51
C ASP A 436 9.59 9.73 -21.32
N PHE A 437 9.56 8.98 -22.43
CA PHE A 437 9.78 7.54 -22.35
C PHE A 437 11.27 7.22 -22.19
N ALA A 438 11.60 6.44 -21.17
CA ALA A 438 12.93 5.89 -20.95
C ALA A 438 12.94 4.38 -21.33
N PRO A 439 13.82 3.90 -22.22
CA PRO A 439 13.86 2.50 -22.64
C PRO A 439 13.99 1.49 -21.48
N GLU A 440 14.66 1.89 -20.39
CA GLU A 440 14.81 1.12 -19.16
C GLU A 440 13.46 0.74 -18.52
N SER A 441 12.39 1.47 -18.86
CA SER A 441 11.02 1.18 -18.41
C SER A 441 10.53 -0.19 -18.87
N LEU A 442 11.08 -0.76 -19.96
CA LEU A 442 10.78 -2.12 -20.42
C LEU A 442 11.59 -3.19 -19.67
N ASP A 443 12.72 -2.80 -19.08
CA ASP A 443 13.61 -3.65 -18.28
C ASP A 443 13.29 -3.58 -16.78
N PHE A 444 12.09 -3.14 -16.39
CA PHE A 444 11.65 -2.97 -15.01
C PHE A 444 11.87 -4.20 -14.11
N HIS A 445 11.87 -5.41 -14.69
CA HIS A 445 12.13 -6.67 -14.00
C HIS A 445 13.55 -6.77 -13.40
N ARG A 446 14.52 -6.02 -13.94
CA ARG A 446 15.90 -5.93 -13.46
C ARG A 446 16.08 -4.98 -12.27
N SER A 447 15.05 -4.19 -11.94
CA SER A 447 15.11 -3.26 -10.80
C SER A 447 15.25 -4.01 -9.47
N GLU A 448 16.18 -3.55 -8.63
CA GLU A 448 16.38 -4.03 -7.26
C GLU A 448 15.38 -3.41 -6.27
N SER A 449 14.50 -2.51 -6.72
CA SER A 449 13.52 -1.84 -5.85
C SER A 449 12.62 -2.82 -5.09
N THR A 450 12.22 -2.42 -3.87
CA THR A 450 11.32 -3.22 -3.04
C THR A 450 9.92 -3.23 -3.65
N VAL A 451 9.31 -4.41 -3.78
CA VAL A 451 7.96 -4.57 -4.35
C VAL A 451 7.01 -5.09 -3.26
N ARG A 452 6.11 -4.23 -2.77
CA ARG A 452 5.13 -4.56 -1.73
C ARG A 452 3.76 -4.82 -2.35
N THR A 453 3.48 -6.07 -2.70
CA THR A 453 2.23 -6.48 -3.36
C THR A 453 1.95 -7.96 -3.10
N LEU A 454 0.68 -8.34 -3.12
CA LEU A 454 0.24 -9.74 -2.96
C LEU A 454 0.82 -10.69 -4.01
N SER A 455 1.24 -10.15 -5.17
CA SER A 455 1.83 -10.94 -6.25
C SER A 455 3.31 -10.59 -6.49
N VAL A 456 4.09 -10.50 -5.42
CA VAL A 456 5.51 -10.08 -5.48
C VAL A 456 6.35 -10.89 -6.48
N ALA A 457 6.19 -12.22 -6.53
CA ALA A 457 6.93 -13.08 -7.47
C ALA A 457 6.59 -12.76 -8.94
N GLN A 458 5.30 -12.65 -9.27
CA GLN A 458 4.84 -12.25 -10.60
C GLN A 458 5.28 -10.83 -10.95
N ALA A 459 5.19 -9.93 -9.98
CA ALA A 459 5.62 -8.55 -10.09
C ALA A 459 7.13 -8.40 -10.03
N ARG A 460 7.94 -9.46 -10.08
CA ARG A 460 9.40 -9.40 -10.28
C ARG A 460 9.86 -10.12 -11.54
N ALA A 461 9.01 -10.96 -12.13
CA ALA A 461 9.27 -11.65 -13.38
C ALA A 461 9.36 -10.69 -14.59
N PRO A 462 10.01 -11.10 -15.69
CA PRO A 462 9.90 -10.43 -16.98
C PRO A 462 8.44 -10.26 -17.39
N LEU A 463 8.20 -9.30 -18.30
CA LEU A 463 6.87 -9.12 -18.88
C LEU A 463 6.54 -10.33 -19.74
N HIS A 464 5.80 -11.25 -19.16
CA HIS A 464 5.12 -12.31 -19.90
C HIS A 464 3.74 -11.78 -20.27
N ALA A 465 3.24 -12.15 -21.44
CA ALA A 465 1.81 -12.06 -21.70
C ALA A 465 1.13 -12.81 -20.55
N GLY A 466 0.57 -12.07 -19.59
CA GLY A 466 -0.16 -12.66 -18.48
C GLY A 466 -1.21 -13.62 -19.04
N ARG A 467 -1.66 -14.60 -18.25
CA ARG A 467 -2.75 -15.47 -18.67
C ARG A 467 -4.01 -14.61 -18.86
N LYS A 468 -4.19 -14.06 -20.05
CA LYS A 468 -5.42 -13.42 -20.49
C LYS A 468 -6.51 -14.49 -20.38
N GLU A 469 -7.68 -14.07 -19.92
CA GLU A 469 -8.85 -14.94 -19.85
C GLU A 469 -8.68 -16.15 -18.91
N ALA A 470 -7.90 -15.99 -17.83
CA ALA A 470 -7.79 -17.02 -16.80
C ALA A 470 -9.16 -17.34 -16.15
N TRP A 471 -10.06 -16.36 -16.16
CA TRP A 471 -11.46 -16.51 -15.76
C TRP A 471 -12.21 -17.62 -16.49
N ARG A 472 -11.90 -17.91 -17.77
CA ARG A 472 -12.62 -18.94 -18.55
C ARG A 472 -12.53 -20.34 -17.94
N ARG A 473 -11.44 -20.63 -17.21
CA ARG A 473 -11.30 -21.91 -16.51
C ARG A 473 -12.32 -22.08 -15.38
N TYR A 474 -12.77 -20.97 -14.82
CA TYR A 474 -13.66 -20.89 -13.67
C TYR A 474 -14.94 -20.13 -14.02
N GLU A 475 -15.37 -20.20 -15.28
CA GLU A 475 -16.51 -19.44 -15.79
C GLU A 475 -17.80 -19.79 -15.03
N THR A 476 -18.02 -21.08 -14.78
CA THR A 476 -19.16 -21.58 -14.00
C THR A 476 -19.18 -20.99 -12.59
N GLU A 477 -18.04 -21.00 -11.90
CA GLU A 477 -17.93 -20.50 -10.53
C GLU A 477 -17.99 -18.98 -10.45
N LEU A 478 -17.65 -18.28 -11.54
CA LEU A 478 -17.76 -16.82 -11.67
C LEU A 478 -19.16 -16.34 -12.04
N GLN A 479 -20.14 -17.23 -12.22
CA GLN A 479 -21.50 -16.84 -12.61
C GLN A 479 -22.12 -15.75 -11.71
N PRO A 480 -21.97 -15.76 -10.36
CA PRO A 480 -22.51 -14.69 -9.52
C PRO A 480 -21.92 -13.30 -9.84
N PHE A 481 -20.65 -13.25 -10.26
CA PHE A 481 -20.02 -12.02 -10.74
C PHE A 481 -20.59 -11.61 -12.10
N ILE A 482 -20.70 -12.55 -13.04
CA ILE A 482 -21.18 -12.30 -14.42
C ILE A 482 -22.63 -11.78 -14.39
N ASP A 483 -23.49 -12.40 -13.58
CA ASP A 483 -24.89 -11.99 -13.40
C ASP A 483 -24.99 -10.58 -12.79
N ALA A 484 -24.19 -10.29 -11.77
CA ALA A 484 -24.14 -8.97 -11.14
C ALA A 484 -23.53 -7.90 -12.05
N TRP A 485 -22.63 -8.30 -12.96
CA TRP A 485 -22.03 -7.42 -13.95
C TRP A 485 -23.06 -6.93 -14.97
N GLY A 486 -23.95 -7.82 -15.41
CA GLY A 486 -25.03 -7.53 -16.36
C GLY A 486 -24.51 -7.13 -17.74
N ASP A 487 -25.21 -6.22 -18.41
CA ASP A 487 -24.96 -5.83 -19.80
C ASP A 487 -23.82 -4.79 -19.98
N ARG A 488 -23.02 -4.56 -18.93
CA ARG A 488 -21.92 -3.58 -19.01
C ARG A 488 -20.79 -4.10 -19.91
N PRO A 489 -20.11 -3.23 -20.67
CA PRO A 489 -18.97 -3.62 -21.49
C PRO A 489 -17.89 -4.34 -20.68
N TRP A 490 -17.32 -5.41 -21.24
CA TRP A 490 -16.24 -6.16 -20.60
C TRP A 490 -14.90 -5.45 -20.76
N ASP A 491 -14.67 -4.90 -21.95
CA ASP A 491 -13.52 -4.08 -22.27
C ASP A 491 -13.60 -2.77 -21.49
#